data_AF-A0A9E3FPN4-F1
#
_entry.id   AF-A0A9E3FPN4-F1
#
_cell.length_a   1.000
_cell.length_b   1.000
_cell.length_c   1.000
_cell.angle_alpha   90.00
_cell.angle_beta   90.00
_cell.angle_gamma   90.00
#
_symmetry.space_group_name_H-M   'P 1'
#
loop_
_entity.id
_entity.type
_entity.pdbx_description
1 polymer ?
#
loop_
_entity_poly.entity_id
_entity_poly.type
_entity_poly.pdbx_seq_one_letter_code
_entity_poly.pdbx_strand_id
1 'polypeptide(L)' 'GKAVYRLNRDWVEVEAGDFMWLRAFCPQACYAGGPGRFRYLLYKDVNRHVNLTPFG' A
#
# COMPACT_ATOMS: atom_id res chain seq x y z
N GLY A 1 -1.37 -4.02 15.12
CA GLY A 1 -0.22 -3.10 15.32
C GLY A 1 -0.58 -1.73 14.76
N LYS A 2 0.23 -0.71 15.01
CA LYS A 2 0.03 0.65 14.48
C LYS A 2 1.30 1.14 13.77
N ALA A 3 1.16 1.98 12.76
CA ALA A 3 2.26 2.61 12.04
C ALA A 3 1.83 3.96 11.45
N VAL A 4 2.79 4.78 11.06
CA VAL A 4 2.55 5.91 10.16
C VAL A 4 3.00 5.49 8.77
N TYR A 5 2.06 5.43 7.82
CA TYR A 5 2.32 5.00 6.45
C TYR A 5 2.35 6.23 5.54
N ARG A 6 3.39 6.33 4.72
CA ARG A 6 3.47 7.33 3.67
C ARG A 6 2.77 6.80 2.42
N LEU A 7 1.63 7.38 2.09
CA LEU A 7 0.89 7.11 0.86
C LEU A 7 1.08 8.31 -0.06
N ASN A 8 1.86 8.12 -1.12
CA ASN A 8 2.31 9.18 -2.01
C ASN A 8 3.15 10.25 -1.30
N ARG A 9 2.56 11.39 -0.96
CA ARG A 9 3.24 12.49 -0.23
C ARG A 9 2.82 12.57 1.23
N ASP A 10 1.73 11.91 1.57
CA ASP A 10 1.03 12.12 2.83
C ASP A 10 1.38 11.02 3.82
N TRP A 11 1.69 11.44 5.04
CA TRP A 11 1.87 10.53 6.17
C TRP A 11 0.54 10.39 6.89
N VAL A 12 0.04 9.16 6.97
CA VAL A 12 -1.25 8.83 7.55
C VAL A 12 -1.05 7.77 8.62
N GLU A 13 -1.66 7.96 9.78
CA GLU A 13 -1.69 6.93 10.83
C GLU A 13 -2.59 5.77 10.40
N VAL A 14 -2.13 4.55 10.60
CA VAL A 14 -2.87 3.33 10.29
C VAL A 14 -2.76 2.31 11.41
N GLU A 15 -3.84 1.56 11.63
CA GLU A 15 -3.94 0.52 12.66
C GLU A 15 -4.59 -0.77 12.13
N ALA A 16 -4.77 -1.75 13.04
CA ALA A 16 -5.36 -3.02 12.67
C ALA A 16 -6.85 -2.86 12.36
N GLY A 17 -7.25 -3.21 11.14
CA GLY A 17 -8.63 -3.04 10.66
C GLY A 17 -8.72 -2.05 9.49
N ASP A 18 -7.76 -1.14 9.37
CA ASP A 18 -7.72 -0.18 8.27
C ASP A 18 -7.37 -0.85 6.93
N PHE A 19 -7.92 -0.30 5.86
CA PHE A 19 -7.68 -0.73 4.49
C PHE A 19 -7.01 0.39 3.68
N MET A 20 -5.95 0.03 2.95
CA MET A 20 -5.23 0.95 2.08
C MET A 20 -5.36 0.50 0.62
N TRP A 21 -5.89 1.38 -0.23
CA TRP A 21 -5.93 1.15 -1.67
C TRP A 21 -4.91 2.04 -2.39
N LEU A 22 -4.02 1.42 -3.16
CA LEU A 22 -2.92 2.11 -3.81
C LEU A 22 -3.05 1.99 -5.32
N ARG A 23 -3.26 3.14 -5.98
CA ARG A 23 -3.14 3.23 -7.44
C ARG A 23 -1.69 2.91 -7.86
N ALA A 24 -1.52 2.41 -9.08
CA ALA A 24 -0.23 2.18 -9.71
C ALA A 24 0.72 3.38 -9.51
N PHE A 25 1.99 3.07 -9.23
CA PHE A 25 3.09 4.02 -8.97
C PHE A 25 2.96 4.90 -7.72
N CYS A 26 1.95 4.72 -6.87
CA CYS A 26 1.88 5.42 -5.58
C CYS A 26 3.14 5.14 -4.73
N PRO A 27 3.98 6.15 -4.41
CA PRO A 27 5.12 5.98 -3.52
C PRO A 27 4.69 5.50 -2.14
N GLN A 28 5.44 4.55 -1.57
CA GLN A 28 5.13 3.91 -0.31
C GLN A 28 6.33 3.94 0.62
N ALA A 29 6.13 4.36 1.87
CA ALA A 29 7.09 4.17 2.95
C ALA A 29 6.35 3.87 4.26
N CYS A 30 6.99 3.16 5.18
CA CYS A 30 6.37 2.71 6.42
C CYS A 30 7.25 3.07 7.62
N TYR A 31 6.66 3.73 8.62
CA TYR A 31 7.27 3.97 9.91
C TYR A 31 6.49 3.24 11.02
N ALA A 32 6.99 2.08 11.42
CA ALA A 32 6.38 1.24 12.46
C ALA A 32 7.03 1.53 13.83
N GLY A 33 6.60 2.61 14.47
CA GLY A 33 7.10 3.04 15.80
C GLY A 33 6.31 2.52 17.01
N GLY A 34 5.25 1.75 16.79
CA GLY A 34 4.41 1.23 17.87
C GLY A 34 5.10 0.14 18.71
N PRO A 35 4.63 -0.13 19.94
CA PRO A 35 5.27 -1.07 20.87
C PRO A 35 5.17 -2.55 20.47
N GLY A 36 4.50 -2.86 19.37
CA GLY A 36 4.28 -4.22 18.89
C GLY A 36 4.36 -4.32 17.37
N ARG A 37 4.48 -5.56 16.85
CA ARG A 37 4.66 -5.80 15.42
C ARG A 37 3.51 -5.22 14.59
N PHE A 38 3.87 -4.39 13.61
CA PHE A 38 2.99 -3.98 12.53
C PHE A 38 3.05 -5.01 11.39
N ARG A 39 1.89 -5.49 10.96
CA ARG A 39 1.72 -6.50 9.89
C ARG A 39 0.41 -6.20 9.16
N TYR A 40 0.38 -6.47 7.87
CA TYR A 40 -0.79 -6.28 7.03
C TYR A 40 -0.84 -7.39 5.97
N LEU A 41 -2.05 -7.68 5.48
CA LEU A 41 -2.24 -8.53 4.31
C LEU A 41 -1.99 -7.69 3.05
N LEU A 42 -1.28 -8.25 2.07
CA LEU A 42 -1.04 -7.63 0.77
C LEU A 42 -1.43 -8.60 -0.33
N TYR A 43 -2.25 -8.13 -1.27
CA TYR A 43 -2.55 -8.81 -2.51
C TYR A 43 -2.15 -7.91 -3.68
N LYS A 44 -1.74 -8.53 -4.79
CA LYS A 44 -1.34 -7.82 -6.01
C LYS A 44 -1.45 -8.76 -7.21
N ASP A 45 -1.75 -8.18 -8.35
CA ASP A 45 -1.67 -8.89 -9.63
C ASP A 45 -0.19 -9.08 -10.02
N VAL A 46 0.15 -10.27 -10.51
CA VAL A 46 1.51 -10.65 -10.92
C VAL A 46 1.47 -11.60 -12.11
N ASN A 47 2.60 -11.75 -12.81
CA ASN A 47 2.81 -12.75 -13.86
C ASN A 47 1.83 -12.64 -15.05
N ARG A 48 1.50 -11.42 -15.48
CA ARG A 48 0.67 -11.12 -16.66
C ARG A 48 1.26 -9.94 -17.45
N HIS A 49 0.99 -9.87 -18.75
CA HIS A 49 1.27 -8.68 -19.55
C HIS A 49 0.36 -7.53 -19.14
N VAL A 50 0.84 -6.29 -19.29
CA VAL A 50 0.01 -5.10 -19.11
C VAL A 50 -1.12 -5.12 -20.15
N ASN A 51 -2.35 -4.86 -19.71
CA ASN A 51 -3.48 -4.78 -20.62
C ASN A 51 -3.36 -3.53 -21.51
N LEU A 52 -3.26 -3.73 -22.81
CA LEU A 52 -3.18 -2.67 -23.81
C LEU A 52 -4.50 -2.61 -24.58
N THR A 53 -5.03 -1.41 -24.78
CA THR A 53 -6.12 -1.21 -25.74
C THR A 53 -5.58 -1.43 -27.15
N PRO A 54 -6.22 -2.27 -28.00
CA PRO A 54 -5.86 -2.35 -29.40
C PRO A 54 -5.94 -0.97 -30.07
N PHE A 55 -5.06 -0.70 -31.03
CA PHE A 55 -5.23 0.46 -31.91
C PHE A 55 -6.37 0.13 -32.88
N GLY A 56 -7.53 0.77 -32.74
CA GLY A 56 -8.70 0.58 -33.61
C GLY A 56 -10.02 0.62 -32.86
#